data_AF-A0A9N8CRZ9-F1
#
_entry.id   AF-A0A9N8CRZ9-F1
#
_cell.length_a   1.000
_cell.length_b   1.000
_cell.length_c   1.000
_cell.angle_alpha   90.00
_cell.angle_beta   90.00
_cell.angle_gamma   90.00
#
_symmetry.space_group_name_H-M   'P 1'
#
loop_
_entity.id
_entity.type
_entity.pdbx_description
1 polymer ?
#
loop_
_entity_poly.entity_id
_entity_poly.type
_entity_poly.pdbx_seq_one_letter_code
_entity_poly.pdbx_strand_id
1 'polypeptide(L)'
;MSKKVLLIATMAFFSANAFSAAMPATRAEAKWVASHIDQNIVAKGMSCSSKADETSRSNCAYGYSALALDDAMQAAGYSYRDTLHKIAKDQSIMGYMSAGLSEFVMPINMLTNADGQAFMLKNKLVYKNDIPELKNIITGKRSPDVSQIEGLRHQPSASELNH
;
A
#
# COMPACT_ATOMS: atom_id res chain seq x y z
N MET A 1 -64.52 9.28 16.97
CA MET A 1 -63.58 8.14 16.94
C MET A 1 -62.47 8.45 15.95
N SER A 2 -61.29 8.86 16.40
CA SER A 2 -60.15 9.12 15.52
C SER A 2 -58.96 8.29 15.98
N LYS A 3 -58.67 7.23 15.22
CA LYS A 3 -57.48 6.39 15.43
C LYS A 3 -56.26 7.17 14.94
N LYS A 4 -55.37 7.55 15.85
CA LYS A 4 -54.05 8.09 15.50
C LYS A 4 -53.15 6.91 15.13
N VAL A 5 -52.80 6.81 13.86
CA VAL A 5 -51.79 5.87 13.36
C VAL A 5 -50.42 6.47 13.67
N LEU A 6 -49.71 5.88 14.62
CA LEU A 6 -48.34 6.24 14.97
C LEU A 6 -47.40 5.55 13.98
N LEU A 7 -46.90 6.29 13.00
CA LEU A 7 -45.86 5.84 12.08
C LEU A 7 -44.51 5.89 12.80
N ILE A 8 -44.02 4.74 13.24
CA ILE A 8 -42.66 4.57 13.76
C ILE A 8 -41.74 4.44 12.54
N ALA A 9 -41.06 5.52 12.19
CA ALA A 9 -40.00 5.51 11.19
C ALA A 9 -38.76 4.85 11.80
N THR A 10 -38.59 3.55 11.58
CA THR A 10 -37.34 2.83 11.85
C THR A 10 -36.28 3.31 10.86
N MET A 11 -35.45 4.28 11.26
CA MET A 11 -34.20 4.57 10.56
C MET A 11 -33.30 3.34 10.66
N ALA A 12 -33.21 2.58 9.57
CA ALA A 12 -32.19 1.56 9.41
C ALA A 12 -30.82 2.24 9.39
N PHE A 13 -30.05 2.05 10.46
CA PHE A 13 -28.62 2.34 10.46
C PHE A 13 -27.97 1.36 9.47
N PHE A 14 -27.77 1.80 8.23
CA PHE A 14 -26.86 1.11 7.32
C PHE A 14 -25.45 1.29 7.88
N SER A 15 -25.01 0.31 8.67
CA SER A 15 -23.59 0.12 8.97
C SER A 15 -22.89 -0.20 7.65
N ALA A 16 -22.48 0.83 6.93
CA ALA A 16 -21.57 0.69 5.81
C ALA A 16 -20.29 0.08 6.38
N ASN A 17 -20.09 -1.22 6.12
CA ASN A 17 -18.77 -1.80 6.16
C ASN A 17 -17.96 -1.04 5.11
N ALA A 18 -17.31 0.04 5.52
CA ALA A 18 -16.40 0.78 4.66
C ALA A 18 -15.23 -0.17 4.38
N PHE A 19 -15.35 -0.93 3.29
CA PHE A 19 -14.23 -1.65 2.73
C PHE A 19 -13.22 -0.58 2.32
N SER A 20 -12.15 -0.46 3.10
CA SER A 20 -11.11 0.50 2.84
C SER A 20 -10.36 0.06 1.58
N ALA A 21 -10.37 0.90 0.54
CA ALA A 21 -9.82 0.54 -0.75
C ALA A 21 -8.30 0.78 -0.79
N ALA A 22 -7.61 0.15 -1.75
CA ALA A 22 -6.27 0.55 -2.11
C ALA A 22 -6.29 2.00 -2.64
N MET A 23 -5.33 2.82 -2.21
CA MET A 23 -5.17 4.17 -2.72
C MET A 23 -4.82 4.11 -4.23
N PRO A 24 -5.44 4.96 -5.08
CA PRO A 24 -5.00 5.12 -6.45
C PRO A 24 -3.64 5.83 -6.56
N ALA A 25 -2.84 5.44 -7.55
CA ALA A 25 -1.51 6.01 -7.79
C ALA A 25 -1.58 7.35 -8.56
N THR A 26 -2.28 8.33 -7.99
CA THR A 26 -2.60 9.61 -8.63
C THR A 26 -2.32 10.77 -7.69
N ARG A 27 -1.90 11.91 -8.25
CA ARG A 27 -1.49 13.08 -7.46
C ARG A 27 -2.65 13.74 -6.70
N ALA A 28 -3.87 13.68 -7.23
CA ALA A 28 -5.03 14.30 -6.58
C ALA A 28 -5.36 13.58 -5.26
N GLU A 29 -5.40 12.25 -5.30
CA GLU A 29 -5.62 11.37 -4.17
C GLU A 29 -4.45 11.47 -3.19
N ALA A 30 -3.20 11.56 -3.67
CA ALA A 30 -2.05 11.77 -2.81
C ALA A 30 -2.10 13.11 -2.09
N LYS A 31 -2.55 14.18 -2.75
CA LYS A 31 -2.74 15.49 -2.12
C LYS A 31 -3.83 15.43 -1.04
N TRP A 32 -4.91 14.69 -1.31
CA TRP A 32 -5.99 14.48 -0.35
C TRP A 32 -5.53 13.67 0.86
N VAL A 33 -4.77 12.59 0.67
CA VAL A 33 -4.20 11.84 1.79
C VAL A 33 -3.19 12.69 2.55
N ALA A 34 -2.31 13.42 1.85
CA ALA A 34 -1.29 14.25 2.49
C ALA A 34 -1.85 15.34 3.42
N SER A 35 -3.06 15.85 3.15
CA SER A 35 -3.71 16.81 4.05
C SER A 35 -4.16 16.23 5.39
N HIS A 36 -4.13 14.90 5.55
CA HIS A 36 -4.52 14.19 6.76
C HIS A 36 -3.33 13.62 7.55
N ILE A 37 -2.09 13.88 7.12
CA ILE A 37 -0.89 13.37 7.82
C ILE A 37 -0.79 13.99 9.21
N ASP A 38 -0.86 13.13 10.23
CA ASP A 38 -0.69 13.52 11.62
C ASP A 38 0.78 13.86 11.92
N GLN A 39 1.02 15.16 12.12
CA GLN A 39 2.33 15.70 12.45
C GLN A 39 2.88 15.17 13.78
N ASN A 40 2.03 14.71 14.70
CA ASN A 40 2.48 14.09 15.95
C ASN A 40 3.13 12.73 15.71
N ILE A 41 2.63 11.93 14.76
CA ILE A 41 3.23 10.65 14.39
C ILE A 41 4.57 10.90 13.68
N VAL A 42 4.61 11.89 12.79
CA VAL A 42 5.85 12.33 12.13
C VAL A 42 6.89 12.78 13.17
N ALA A 43 6.47 13.58 14.17
CA ALA A 43 7.35 14.02 15.25
C ALA A 43 7.88 12.86 16.12
N LYS A 44 7.06 11.85 16.41
CA LYS A 44 7.51 10.61 17.07
C LYS A 44 8.55 9.87 16.24
N GLY A 45 8.34 9.79 14.92
CA GLY A 45 9.31 9.23 13.98
C GLY A 45 10.66 9.93 14.05
N MET A 46 10.66 11.28 14.00
CA MET A 46 11.89 12.08 14.14
C MET A 46 12.59 11.85 15.48
N SER A 47 11.84 11.78 16.58
CA SER A 47 12.42 11.52 17.90
C SER A 47 12.95 10.09 18.07
N CYS A 48 12.36 9.11 17.40
CA CYS A 48 12.84 7.73 17.40
C CYS A 48 14.17 7.66 16.63
N SER A 49 14.19 8.21 15.42
CA SER A 49 15.36 8.22 14.54
C SER A 49 16.57 8.91 15.14
N SER A 50 16.38 9.99 15.91
CA SER A 50 17.49 10.75 16.53
C SER A 50 18.16 10.03 17.71
N LYS A 51 17.47 9.06 18.33
CA LYS A 51 17.97 8.29 19.49
C LYS A 51 18.42 6.88 19.12
N ALA A 52 18.16 6.46 17.90
CA ALA A 52 18.42 5.13 17.39
C ALA A 52 19.82 5.00 16.78
N ASP A 53 20.39 3.79 16.86
CA ASP A 53 21.52 3.38 16.03
C ASP A 53 21.14 3.38 14.53
N GLU A 54 22.12 3.22 13.64
CA GLU A 54 21.92 3.40 12.19
C GLU A 54 20.84 2.45 11.61
N THR A 55 20.85 1.18 12.03
CA THR A 55 19.87 0.17 11.61
C THR A 55 18.48 0.49 12.15
N SER A 56 18.39 0.88 13.41
CA SER A 56 17.12 1.20 14.09
C SER A 56 16.56 2.54 13.62
N ARG A 57 17.41 3.48 13.17
CA ARG A 57 17.02 4.80 12.68
C ARG A 57 16.18 4.70 11.41
N SER A 58 16.57 3.83 10.49
CA SER A 58 15.79 3.59 9.26
C SER A 58 14.43 2.95 9.57
N ASN A 59 14.40 1.99 10.51
CA ASN A 59 13.16 1.37 10.96
C ASN A 59 12.24 2.37 11.70
N CYS A 60 12.80 3.30 12.48
CA CYS A 60 12.05 4.41 13.06
C CYS A 60 11.44 5.30 11.96
N ALA A 61 12.26 5.81 11.03
CA ALA A 61 11.77 6.72 10.01
C ALA A 61 10.67 6.08 9.16
N TYR A 62 10.93 4.90 8.59
CA TYR A 62 9.95 4.22 7.76
C TYR A 62 8.74 3.70 8.54
N GLY A 63 8.94 3.21 9.77
CA GLY A 63 7.84 2.68 10.58
C GLY A 63 6.83 3.75 10.94
N TYR A 64 7.31 4.90 11.39
CA TYR A 64 6.42 6.03 11.71
C TYR A 64 5.84 6.69 10.46
N SER A 65 6.56 6.72 9.33
CA SER A 65 5.97 7.14 8.05
C SER A 65 4.84 6.21 7.60
N ALA A 66 5.01 4.89 7.73
CA ALA A 66 3.96 3.93 7.40
C ALA A 66 2.72 4.08 8.29
N LEU A 67 2.90 4.32 9.59
CA LEU A 67 1.80 4.62 10.51
C LEU A 67 1.09 5.93 10.15
N ALA A 68 1.85 6.99 9.88
CA ALA A 68 1.27 8.29 9.51
C ALA A 68 0.50 8.21 8.19
N LEU A 69 1.00 7.44 7.23
CA LEU A 69 0.33 7.19 5.96
C LEU A 69 -0.92 6.34 6.14
N ASP A 70 -0.89 5.29 6.97
CA ASP A 70 -2.07 4.46 7.22
C ASP A 70 -3.20 5.26 7.86
N ASP A 71 -2.91 6.06 8.89
CA ASP A 71 -3.91 6.94 9.52
C ASP A 71 -4.47 7.96 8.53
N ALA A 72 -3.59 8.59 7.73
CA ALA A 72 -4.00 9.57 6.72
C ALA A 72 -4.83 8.94 5.60
N MET A 73 -4.47 7.74 5.15
CA MET A 73 -5.22 6.97 4.16
C MET A 73 -6.59 6.58 4.70
N GLN A 74 -6.67 6.10 5.94
CA GLN A 74 -7.93 5.74 6.58
C GLN A 74 -8.88 6.93 6.67
N ALA A 75 -8.37 8.11 7.04
CA ALA A 75 -9.15 9.35 7.02
C ALA A 75 -9.67 9.72 5.62
N ALA A 76 -8.92 9.34 4.57
CA ALA A 76 -9.29 9.54 3.17
C ALA A 76 -10.14 8.40 2.57
N GLY A 77 -10.47 7.35 3.32
CA GLY A 77 -11.24 6.20 2.83
C GLY A 77 -10.41 5.09 2.15
N TYR A 78 -9.09 5.11 2.34
CA TYR A 78 -8.14 4.14 1.82
C TYR A 78 -7.40 3.39 2.93
N SER A 79 -6.69 2.32 2.57
CA SER A 79 -5.93 1.49 3.50
C SER A 79 -4.51 1.34 2.99
N TYR A 80 -3.53 1.62 3.84
CA TYR A 80 -2.12 1.44 3.47
C TYR A 80 -1.83 -0.03 3.22
N ARG A 81 -2.38 -0.90 4.06
CA ARG A 81 -2.29 -2.35 3.92
C ARG A 81 -2.85 -2.85 2.59
N ASP A 82 -4.03 -2.36 2.19
CA ASP A 82 -4.66 -2.78 0.92
C ASP A 82 -3.99 -2.15 -0.30
N THR A 83 -3.37 -0.98 -0.13
CA THR A 83 -2.48 -0.38 -1.12
C THR A 83 -1.26 -1.26 -1.38
N LEU A 84 -0.58 -1.71 -0.33
CA LEU A 84 0.51 -2.66 -0.46
C LEU A 84 0.04 -4.01 -1.01
N HIS A 85 -1.15 -4.48 -0.63
CA HIS A 85 -1.74 -5.69 -1.20
C HIS A 85 -1.92 -5.57 -2.71
N LYS A 86 -2.48 -4.45 -3.18
CA LYS A 86 -2.64 -4.19 -4.61
C LYS A 86 -1.29 -4.15 -5.32
N ILE A 87 -0.29 -3.48 -4.75
CA ILE A 87 1.07 -3.46 -5.31
C ILE A 87 1.66 -4.87 -5.42
N ALA A 88 1.46 -5.72 -4.41
CA ALA A 88 1.91 -7.11 -4.43
C ALA A 88 1.21 -7.92 -5.51
N LYS A 89 -0.11 -7.75 -5.67
CA LYS A 89 -0.90 -8.45 -6.70
C LYS A 89 -0.57 -7.99 -8.11
N ASP A 90 -0.39 -6.70 -8.30
CA ASP A 90 -0.03 -6.11 -9.59
C ASP A 90 1.48 -6.23 -9.88
N GLN A 91 2.27 -6.71 -8.92
CA GLN A 91 3.73 -6.83 -8.96
C GLN A 91 4.45 -5.54 -9.41
N SER A 92 3.92 -4.37 -9.03
CA SER A 92 4.40 -3.10 -9.57
C SER A 92 4.17 -1.93 -8.62
N ILE A 93 5.27 -1.22 -8.30
CA ILE A 93 5.23 0.11 -7.67
C ILE A 93 5.29 1.24 -8.68
N MET A 94 5.41 0.93 -9.98
CA MET A 94 5.79 1.91 -11.00
C MET A 94 4.75 3.02 -11.17
N GLY A 95 3.46 2.75 -10.94
CA GLY A 95 2.43 3.78 -10.98
C GLY A 95 2.65 4.88 -9.93
N TYR A 96 3.07 4.50 -8.72
CA TYR A 96 3.39 5.46 -7.66
C TYR A 96 4.66 6.23 -7.99
N MET A 97 5.69 5.54 -8.48
CA MET A 97 6.98 6.15 -8.84
C MET A 97 6.81 7.16 -9.99
N SER A 98 6.09 6.80 -11.05
CA SER A 98 5.87 7.68 -12.21
C SER A 98 4.99 8.89 -11.88
N ALA A 99 4.06 8.75 -10.93
CA ALA A 99 3.28 9.86 -10.41
C ALA A 99 4.08 10.80 -9.49
N GLY A 100 5.31 10.45 -9.11
CA GLY A 100 6.13 11.20 -8.14
C GLY A 100 5.70 11.00 -6.69
N LEU A 101 5.15 9.83 -6.37
CA LEU A 101 4.59 9.47 -5.07
C LEU A 101 5.47 8.45 -4.32
N SER A 102 6.79 8.53 -4.48
CA SER A 102 7.74 7.59 -3.86
C SER A 102 7.59 7.52 -2.34
N GLU A 103 7.31 8.65 -1.68
CA GLU A 103 7.10 8.74 -0.22
C GLU A 103 5.96 7.84 0.28
N PHE A 104 4.94 7.61 -0.56
CA PHE A 104 3.79 6.77 -0.23
C PHE A 104 4.10 5.27 -0.28
N VAL A 105 5.18 4.88 -0.96
CA VAL A 105 5.55 3.46 -1.11
C VAL A 105 6.87 3.14 -0.46
N MET A 106 7.75 4.13 -0.21
CA MET A 106 9.07 3.97 0.38
C MET A 106 9.10 3.15 1.70
N PRO A 107 8.10 3.23 2.61
CA PRO A 107 8.14 2.42 3.82
C PRO A 107 8.07 0.90 3.60
N ILE A 108 7.76 0.44 2.39
CA ILE A 108 7.92 -0.96 1.97
C ILE A 108 9.34 -1.50 2.25
N ASN A 109 10.35 -0.63 2.27
CA ASN A 109 11.75 -0.99 2.56
C ASN A 109 11.94 -1.62 3.94
N MET A 110 11.00 -1.43 4.87
CA MET A 110 11.01 -2.13 6.16
C MET A 110 10.95 -3.65 6.03
N LEU A 111 10.44 -4.19 4.92
CA LEU A 111 10.36 -5.62 4.68
C LEU A 111 11.73 -6.26 4.36
N THR A 112 12.78 -5.45 4.16
CA THR A 112 14.14 -5.94 3.87
C THR A 112 14.86 -6.51 5.09
N ASN A 113 14.45 -6.14 6.31
CA ASN A 113 15.05 -6.60 7.56
C ASN A 113 13.99 -7.19 8.51
N ALA A 114 14.42 -8.02 9.46
CA ALA A 114 13.53 -8.79 10.33
C ALA A 114 12.70 -7.90 11.28
N ASP A 115 13.33 -6.87 11.86
CA ASP A 115 12.66 -5.97 12.81
C ASP A 115 11.61 -5.11 12.11
N GLY A 116 11.92 -4.61 10.92
CA GLY A 116 10.98 -3.85 10.11
C GLY A 116 9.80 -4.71 9.64
N GLN A 117 10.04 -5.94 9.22
CA GLN A 117 8.98 -6.89 8.89
C GLN A 117 8.08 -7.17 10.10
N ALA A 118 8.66 -7.39 11.28
CA ALA A 118 7.93 -7.62 12.52
C ALA A 118 7.08 -6.39 12.91
N PHE A 119 7.63 -5.19 12.75
CA PHE A 119 6.90 -3.94 12.99
C PHE A 119 5.70 -3.79 12.05
N MET A 120 5.88 -4.02 10.76
CA MET A 120 4.81 -3.91 9.76
C MET A 120 3.68 -4.91 10.03
N LEU A 121 4.02 -6.14 10.41
CA LEU A 121 3.04 -7.17 10.79
C LEU A 121 2.32 -6.84 12.09
N LYS A 122 3.05 -6.43 13.14
CA LYS A 122 2.50 -6.07 14.45
C LYS A 122 1.46 -4.95 14.34
N ASN A 123 1.75 -3.95 13.53
CA ASN A 123 0.86 -2.81 13.29
C ASN A 123 -0.17 -3.05 12.18
N LYS A 124 -0.28 -4.28 11.65
CA LYS A 124 -1.24 -4.65 10.59
C LYS A 124 -1.11 -3.81 9.30
N LEU A 125 0.08 -3.28 9.02
CA LEU A 125 0.37 -2.44 7.85
C LEU A 125 0.60 -3.26 6.56
N VAL A 126 0.77 -4.58 6.68
CA VAL A 126 0.98 -5.49 5.54
C VAL A 126 0.32 -6.85 5.79
N TYR A 127 -0.15 -7.53 4.74
CA TYR A 127 -0.54 -8.94 4.85
C TYR A 127 0.71 -9.83 4.84
N LYS A 128 0.75 -10.83 5.73
CA LYS A 128 1.87 -11.78 5.81
C LYS A 128 2.18 -12.46 4.46
N ASN A 129 1.15 -12.77 3.69
CA ASN A 129 1.28 -13.48 2.42
C ASN A 129 1.83 -12.61 1.28
N ASP A 130 1.79 -11.28 1.41
CA ASP A 130 2.29 -10.36 0.37
C ASP A 130 3.78 -10.06 0.54
N ILE A 131 4.36 -10.35 1.70
CA ILE A 131 5.74 -10.00 2.04
C ILE A 131 6.76 -10.55 1.01
N PRO A 132 6.69 -11.82 0.57
CA PRO A 132 7.65 -12.32 -0.43
C PRO A 132 7.64 -11.51 -1.72
N GLU A 133 6.46 -11.17 -2.22
CA GLU A 133 6.30 -10.42 -3.47
C GLU A 133 6.73 -8.95 -3.30
N LEU A 134 6.35 -8.32 -2.20
CA LEU A 134 6.80 -6.96 -1.89
C LEU A 134 8.33 -6.88 -1.74
N LYS A 135 8.98 -7.92 -1.19
CA LYS A 135 10.44 -8.03 -1.12
C LYS A 135 11.09 -8.22 -2.51
N ASN A 136 10.44 -8.96 -3.40
CA ASN A 136 10.88 -9.14 -4.77
C ASN A 136 10.87 -7.81 -5.54
N ILE A 137 9.79 -7.03 -5.39
CA ILE A 137 9.63 -5.72 -6.03
C ILE A 137 10.75 -4.75 -5.60
N ILE A 138 11.05 -4.66 -4.30
CA ILE A 138 12.03 -3.68 -3.78
C ILE A 138 13.49 -4.09 -4.01
N THR A 139 13.77 -5.40 -4.12
CA THR A 139 15.12 -5.90 -4.39
C THR A 139 15.43 -6.04 -5.88
N GLY A 140 14.46 -5.74 -6.75
CA GLY A 140 14.58 -5.91 -8.20
C GLY A 140 14.68 -7.37 -8.65
N LYS A 141 14.53 -8.33 -7.74
CA LYS A 141 14.46 -9.75 -8.04
C LYS A 141 13.04 -10.06 -8.47
N ARG A 142 12.74 -9.94 -9.77
CA ARG A 142 11.47 -10.47 -10.30
C ARG A 142 11.37 -11.94 -9.90
N SER A 143 10.25 -12.31 -9.29
CA SER A 143 9.89 -13.71 -9.12
C SER A 143 9.95 -14.36 -10.52
N PRO A 144 10.67 -15.49 -10.71
CA PRO A 144 10.54 -16.21 -11.95
C PRO A 144 9.10 -16.72 -12.00
N ASP A 145 8.37 -16.28 -13.05
CA ASP A 145 7.23 -16.98 -13.65
C ASP A 145 5.81 -16.40 -13.43
N VAL A 146 5.35 -15.63 -14.43
CA VAL A 146 4.01 -15.74 -15.05
C VAL A 146 4.12 -15.34 -16.53
N SER A 147 4.96 -16.03 -17.30
CA SER A 147 4.94 -15.91 -18.78
C SER A 147 5.25 -17.23 -19.49
N GLN A 148 5.07 -18.37 -18.83
CA GLN A 148 5.09 -19.69 -19.46
C GLN A 148 3.71 -20.33 -19.65
N ILE A 149 2.64 -19.56 -19.57
CA ILE A 149 1.30 -20.05 -19.87
C ILE A 149 0.73 -19.16 -20.99
N GLU A 150 0.52 -19.77 -22.15
CA GLU A 150 -0.09 -19.22 -23.39
C GLU A 150 0.87 -18.59 -24.42
N GLY A 151 1.17 -19.37 -25.46
CA GLY A 151 2.05 -18.99 -26.57
C GLY A 151 1.51 -17.87 -27.45
N LEU A 152 2.43 -17.07 -27.98
CA LEU A 152 2.35 -16.16 -29.14
C LEU A 152 3.80 -15.61 -29.30
N ARG A 153 4.69 -16.19 -30.10
CA ARG A 153 4.67 -16.15 -31.57
C ARG A 153 5.65 -17.19 -32.11
N HIS A 154 5.13 -18.11 -32.90
CA HIS A 154 5.79 -18.43 -34.17
C HIS A 154 5.94 -17.13 -34.96
N GLN A 155 7.17 -16.70 -35.17
CA GLN A 155 7.57 -16.03 -36.40
C GLN A 155 8.82 -16.76 -36.89
N PRO A 156 8.82 -17.33 -38.12
CA PRO A 156 10.04 -17.83 -38.71
C PRO A 156 11.02 -16.66 -38.86
N SER A 157 12.30 -16.93 -38.62
CA SER A 157 13.37 -15.96 -38.86
C SER A 157 13.32 -15.51 -40.32
N ALA A 158 13.45 -14.21 -40.56
CA ALA A 158 13.54 -13.61 -41.88
C ALA A 158 14.88 -13.93 -42.59
N SER A 159 15.25 -15.21 -42.66
CA SER A 159 16.37 -15.74 -43.46
C SER A 159 15.93 -16.77 -44.51
N GLU A 160 14.62 -16.97 -44.73
CA GLU A 160 14.10 -17.94 -45.72
C GLU A 160 13.22 -17.27 -46.80
N LEU A 161 13.48 -15.99 -47.12
CA LEU A 161 12.76 -15.30 -48.20
C LEU A 161 13.64 -14.56 -49.21
N ASN A 162 14.95 -14.81 -49.20
CA ASN A 162 15.86 -14.52 -50.32
C ASN A 162 17.17 -15.28 -50.11
N HIS A 163 17.23 -16.54 -50.57
CA HIS A 163 18.34 -17.15 -51.31
C HIS A 163 18.09 -18.63 -51.55
#